data_AF-A0A7R9JK24-F1
#
_entry.id   AF-A0A7R9JK24-F1
#
_cell.length_a   1.000
_cell.length_b   1.000
_cell.length_c   1.000
_cell.angle_alpha   90.00
_cell.angle_beta   90.00
_cell.angle_gamma   90.00
#
_symmetry.space_group_name_H-M   'P 1'
#
loop_
_entity.id
_entity.type
_entity.pdbx_description
1 polymer ?
#
loop_
_entity_poly.entity_id
_entity_poly.type
_entity_poly.pdbx_seq_one_letter_code
_entity_poly.pdbx_strand_id
1 'polypeptide(L)' 'MDIEERGVKLRLTVVDTPGFGDAINCEDSWRACCGYIDEQFRQYFTDESGLNRKNIQDNRVHCCLYFVPPYGH' A
#
# COMPACT_ATOMS: atom_id res chain seq x y z
N MET A 1 -0.87 7.07 13.90
CA MET A 1 -1.88 6.31 14.65
C MET A 1 -1.16 5.11 15.21
N ASP A 2 -0.88 5.12 16.50
CA ASP A 2 -0.24 4.01 17.21
C ASP A 2 -1.36 3.14 17.77
N ILE A 3 -1.49 1.93 17.25
CA ILE A 3 -2.48 0.94 17.65
C ILE A 3 -1.81 -0.01 18.64
N GLU A 4 -2.44 -0.30 19.77
CA GLU A 4 -1.92 -1.29 20.72
C GLU A 4 -2.80 -2.54 20.67
N GLU A 5 -2.20 -3.67 20.27
CA GLU A 5 -2.89 -4.95 20.21
C GLU A 5 -2.20 -5.93 21.15
N ARG A 6 -2.89 -6.33 22.24
CA ARG A 6 -2.40 -7.28 23.25
C ARG A 6 -1.03 -6.90 23.85
N GLY A 7 -0.77 -5.60 24.03
CA GLY A 7 0.49 -5.07 24.58
C GLY A 7 1.61 -4.84 23.55
N VAL A 8 1.33 -5.06 22.26
CA VAL A 8 2.25 -4.73 21.15
C VAL A 8 1.81 -3.43 20.51
N LYS A 9 2.71 -2.44 20.47
CA LYS A 9 2.48 -1.19 19.72
C LYS A 9 2.77 -1.43 18.24
N LEU A 10 1.76 -1.22 17.42
CA LEU A 10 1.76 -1.40 15.98
C LEU A 10 1.52 -0.04 15.31
N ARG A 11 2.29 0.23 14.26
CA ARG A 11 2.05 1.38 13.38
C ARG A 11 1.38 0.87 12.12
N LEU A 12 0.06 1.02 12.07
CA LEU A 12 -0.74 0.63 10.91
C LEU A 12 -0.91 1.82 9.96
N THR A 13 -0.66 1.59 8.68
CA THR A 13 -0.96 2.54 7.60
C THR A 13 -1.95 1.87 6.67
N VAL A 14 -3.08 2.54 6.41
CA VAL A 14 -4.09 2.10 5.45
C VAL A 14 -4.00 2.99 4.23
N VAL A 15 -3.92 2.38 3.06
CA VAL A 15 -3.88 3.07 1.77
C VAL A 15 -5.16 2.72 1.02
N ASP A 16 -6.02 3.71 0.81
CA ASP A 16 -7.25 3.55 0.05
C ASP A 16 -7.06 3.90 -1.43
N THR A 17 -7.82 3.24 -2.30
CA THR A 17 -7.83 3.48 -3.75
C THR A 17 -9.20 4.03 -4.17
N PRO A 18 -9.52 5.30 -3.86
CA PRO A 18 -10.82 5.88 -4.18
C PRO A 18 -11.03 5.93 -5.70
N GLY A 19 -12.23 5.62 -6.16
CA GLY A 19 -12.56 5.62 -7.59
C GLY A 19 -12.10 4.38 -8.37
N PHE A 20 -11.57 3.35 -7.69
CA PHE A 20 -11.20 2.11 -8.35
C PHE A 20 -12.43 1.37 -8.87
N GLY A 21 -12.56 1.28 -10.20
CA GLY A 21 -13.69 0.60 -10.84
C GLY A 21 -14.90 1.50 -11.15
N ASP A 22 -14.85 2.80 -10.83
CA ASP A 22 -15.97 3.74 -11.01
C ASP A 22 -16.09 4.28 -12.44
N ALA A 23 -15.02 4.21 -13.24
CA ALA A 23 -15.00 4.70 -14.60
C ALA A 23 -15.77 3.78 -15.55
N ILE A 24 -16.25 4.31 -16.68
CA ILE A 24 -16.87 3.50 -17.74
C ILE A 24 -15.82 2.58 -18.39
N ASN A 25 -14.59 3.09 -18.58
CA ASN A 25 -13.43 2.29 -18.96
C ASN A 25 -12.51 2.13 -17.75
N CYS A 26 -12.37 0.89 -17.27
CA CYS A 26 -11.53 0.52 -16.13
C CYS A 26 -10.28 -0.29 -16.53
N GLU A 27 -9.95 -0.39 -17.83
CA GLU A 27 -8.82 -1.18 -18.33
C GLU A 27 -7.49 -0.81 -17.67
N ASP A 28 -7.32 0.46 -17.27
CA ASP A 28 -6.08 0.98 -16.68
C ASP A 28 -6.20 1.34 -15.19
N SER A 29 -7.33 1.07 -14.53
CA SER A 29 -7.53 1.43 -13.10
C SER A 29 -6.50 0.78 -12.16
N TRP A 30 -5.98 -0.39 -12.52
CA TRP A 30 -4.93 -1.10 -11.78
C TRP A 30 -3.57 -0.41 -11.84
N ARG A 31 -3.29 0.39 -12.88
CA ARG A 31 -1.99 1.03 -13.06
C ARG A 31 -1.65 2.00 -11.95
N ALA A 32 -2.63 2.73 -11.45
CA ALA A 32 -2.42 3.66 -10.32
C ALA A 32 -2.02 2.91 -9.05
N CYS A 33 -2.65 1.75 -8.79
CA CYS A 33 -2.33 0.91 -7.65
C CYS A 33 -0.94 0.30 -7.76
N CYS A 34 -0.61 -0.30 -8.92
CA CYS A 34 0.72 -0.86 -9.18
C CYS A 34 1.81 0.21 -9.13
N GLY A 35 1.57 1.38 -9.74
CA GLY A 35 2.52 2.49 -9.73
C GLY A 35 2.82 2.99 -8.31
N TYR A 36 1.80 3.04 -7.44
CA TYR A 36 2.02 3.38 -6.03
C TYR A 36 2.88 2.33 -5.31
N ILE A 37 2.57 1.04 -5.49
CA ILE A 37 3.33 -0.07 -4.90
C ILE A 37 4.79 -0.01 -5.34
N ASP A 38 5.04 0.11 -6.66
CA ASP A 38 6.38 0.19 -7.23
C ASP A 38 7.18 1.38 -6.70
N GLU A 39 6.54 2.54 -6.53
CA GLU A 39 7.19 3.72 -5.96
C GLU A 39 7.59 3.50 -4.50
N GLN A 40 6.76 2.84 -3.68
CA GLN A 40 7.11 2.52 -2.29
C GLN A 40 8.29 1.53 -2.22
N PHE A 41 8.33 0.53 -3.12
CA PHE A 41 9.48 -0.37 -3.23
C PHE A 41 10.75 0.36 -3.66
N ARG A 42 10.65 1.26 -4.64
CA ARG A 42 11.78 2.04 -5.14
C ARG A 42 12.35 2.97 -4.07
N GLN A 43 11.48 3.62 -3.30
CA GLN A 43 11.89 4.48 -2.18
C GLN A 43 12.65 3.66 -1.13
N TYR A 44 12.09 2.52 -0.72
CA TYR A 44 12.76 1.61 0.22
C TYR A 44 14.14 1.15 -0.28
N PHE A 45 14.23 0.74 -1.55
CA PHE A 45 15.49 0.29 -2.15
C PHE A 45 16.54 1.41 -2.20
N THR A 46 16.12 2.64 -2.47
CA THR A 46 16.99 3.82 -2.48
C THR A 46 17.51 4.13 -1.07
N ASP A 47 16.63 4.07 -0.07
CA ASP A 47 16.97 4.33 1.33
C ASP A 47 17.88 3.24 1.93
N GLU A 48 17.69 1.98 1.52
CA GLU A 48 18.57 0.86 1.89
C GLU A 48 19.95 0.96 1.24
N SER A 49 19.99 1.34 -0.05
CA SER A 49 21.24 1.52 -0.81
C SER A 49 22.04 2.73 -0.36
N GLY A 50 21.38 3.72 0.27
CA GLY A 50 22.00 4.94 0.77
C GLY A 50 22.93 4.76 1.98
N LEU A 51 23.57 5.86 2.37
CA LEU A 51 24.51 5.92 3.50
C LEU A 51 23.81 5.87 4.88
N ASN A 52 22.55 6.31 4.98
CA ASN A 52 21.81 6.45 6.24
C ASN A 52 20.82 5.30 6.50
N ARG A 53 21.36 4.10 6.74
CA ARG A 53 20.57 2.86 6.92
C ARG A 53 19.90 2.70 8.29
N LYS A 54 20.20 3.55 9.27
CA LYS A 54 19.79 3.31 10.68
C LYS A 54 18.32 3.58 10.98
N ASN A 55 17.63 4.40 10.19
CA ASN A 55 16.27 4.86 10.47
C ASN A 55 15.36 4.80 9.22
N ILE A 56 15.48 3.73 8.43
CA ILE A 56 14.65 3.54 7.24
C ILE A 56 13.20 3.34 7.67
N GLN A 57 12.28 4.14 7.11
CA GLN A 57 10.84 3.94 7.30
C GLN A 57 10.32 3.00 6.22
N ASP A 58 9.76 1.86 6.62
CA ASP A 58 9.15 0.93 5.69
C ASP A 58 7.71 1.38 5.36
N ASN A 59 7.54 1.94 4.16
CA ASN A 59 6.24 2.33 3.62
C ASN A 59 5.73 1.35 2.55
N ARG A 60 6.37 0.18 2.38
CA ARG A 60 5.95 -0.81 1.39
C ARG A 60 4.57 -1.36 1.75
N VAL A 61 3.80 -1.72 0.73
CA VAL A 61 2.50 -2.36 0.92
C VAL A 61 2.73 -3.82 1.31
N HIS A 62 2.45 -4.18 2.56
CA HIS A 62 2.64 -5.54 3.08
C HIS A 62 1.50 -6.50 2.75
N CYS A 63 0.29 -5.97 2.52
CA CYS A 63 -0.89 -6.76 2.19
C CYS A 63 -1.85 -5.92 1.33
N CYS A 64 -2.59 -6.58 0.45
CA CYS A 64 -3.66 -5.99 -0.34
C CYS A 64 -4.97 -6.73 -0.03
N LEU A 65 -5.98 -6.00 0.44
CA LEU A 65 -7.32 -6.52 0.66
C LEU A 65 -8.17 -6.18 -0.57
N TYR A 66 -8.45 -7.18 -1.40
CA TYR A 66 -9.26 -7.01 -2.60
C TYR A 66 -10.73 -7.35 -2.31
N PHE A 67 -11.60 -6.35 -2.37
CA PHE A 67 -13.02 -6.51 -2.11
C PHE A 67 -13.73 -7.00 -3.38
N VAL A 68 -14.17 -8.26 -3.36
CA VAL A 68 -15.02 -8.81 -4.40
C VAL A 68 -16.48 -8.52 -4.05
N PRO A 69 -17.27 -7.89 -4.94
CA PRO A 69 -18.67 -7.62 -4.67
C PRO A 69 -19.42 -8.95 -4.44
N PRO A 70 -20.35 -9.00 -3.47
CA PRO A 70 -21.07 -10.22 -3.13
C PRO A 70 -22.16 -10.59 -4.15
N TYR A 71 -22.37 -9.76 -5.18
CA TYR A 71 -23.30 -10.02 -6.26
C TYR A 71 -22.68 -11.06 -7.19
N GLY A 72 -23.07 -12.33 -7.00
CA GLY A 72 -22.75 -13.41 -7.91
C GLY A 72 -23.52 -13.30 -9.24
N HIS A 73 -23.03 -14.02 -10.26
CA HIS A 73 -23.66 -14.21 -11.57
C HIS A 73 -25.15 -14.56 -11.50
#